data_AF-A0A9D8MZ99-F1
#
_entry.id   AF-A0A9D8MZ99-F1
#
_cell.length_a   1.000
_cell.length_b   1.000
_cell.length_c   1.000
_cell.angle_alpha   90.00
_cell.angle_beta   90.00
_cell.angle_gamma   90.00
#
_symmetry.space_group_name_H-M   'P 1'
#
loop_
_entity.id
_entity.type
_entity.pdbx_description
1 polymer ?
#
loop_
_entity_poly.entity_id
_entity_poly.type
_entity_poly.pdbx_seq_one_letter_code
_entity_poly.pdbx_strand_id
1 'polypeptide(L)'
;MALFRLNIEWTDASSDVIVYKYPFKKSGREVNNKSSLTVRESQVAVFVHKGKIADIFEPGFYELETGILPLLTKLAAWKYAFETPITLDVYFINTKQFTNIKWGTQNPIIMRDPEFGAIRVRGYGAFAFKVDDPENFLKELFGTNSTFKTGDIKDYAKTMLVSALADALGESKISVLDLASNTLEFNEIVKAKIQDKFNELGLKLTNLFIENMSVPSEVEKTLDERARYGILGGSTDTMMKMAAAEALKEAAKNPGMGGTFMGAGVGLGAGATVGSVFADAMKPSAPSNQQQPAEQPKAAAGKKCPKCGAAIASAAKFCPECGEKLPDKKFCPECGHELSATAKFCPECGTKQ
;
A
#
# COMPACT_ATOMS: atom_id res chain seq x y z
N MET A 1 -16.69 -54.76 -26.69
CA MET A 1 -16.16 -53.57 -25.98
C MET A 1 -17.32 -52.92 -25.25
N ALA A 2 -17.31 -52.86 -23.92
CA ALA A 2 -18.32 -52.11 -23.18
C ALA A 2 -18.18 -50.62 -23.54
N LEU A 3 -19.24 -50.03 -24.10
CA LEU A 3 -19.35 -48.58 -24.29
C LEU A 3 -19.38 -47.95 -22.89
N PHE A 4 -18.26 -47.42 -22.44
CA PHE A 4 -18.15 -46.76 -21.14
C PHE A 4 -19.01 -45.49 -21.15
N ARG A 5 -19.87 -45.36 -20.13
CA ARG A 5 -20.54 -44.12 -19.77
C ARG A 5 -19.50 -43.19 -19.14
N LEU A 6 -19.05 -42.19 -19.89
CA LEU A 6 -18.11 -41.17 -19.40
C LEU A 6 -18.91 -39.99 -18.83
N ASN A 7 -18.65 -39.64 -17.57
CA ASN A 7 -19.06 -38.34 -17.04
C ASN A 7 -17.92 -37.33 -17.22
N ILE A 8 -18.15 -36.30 -18.02
CA ILE A 8 -17.22 -35.20 -18.22
C ILE A 8 -17.53 -34.17 -17.14
N GLU A 9 -16.62 -33.98 -16.21
CA GLU A 9 -16.77 -33.01 -15.13
C GLU A 9 -15.39 -32.54 -14.66
N TRP A 10 -15.33 -31.34 -14.11
CA TRP A 10 -14.11 -30.85 -13.48
C TRP A 10 -14.44 -30.03 -12.23
N THR A 11 -13.72 -30.33 -11.15
CA THR A 11 -13.72 -29.54 -9.92
C THR A 11 -12.41 -28.77 -9.83
N ASP A 12 -12.50 -27.45 -9.75
CA ASP A 12 -11.38 -26.61 -9.42
C ASP A 12 -11.14 -26.59 -7.90
N ALA A 13 -10.02 -27.18 -7.46
CA ALA A 13 -9.58 -27.07 -6.07
C ALA A 13 -8.74 -25.79 -5.82
N SER A 14 -8.44 -25.03 -6.87
CA SER A 14 -7.62 -23.81 -6.79
C SER A 14 -8.46 -22.54 -6.76
N SER A 15 -7.81 -21.41 -6.47
CA SER A 15 -8.41 -20.08 -6.58
C SER A 15 -7.96 -19.33 -7.83
N ASP A 16 -7.00 -19.86 -8.59
CA ASP A 16 -6.29 -19.11 -9.64
C ASP A 16 -6.50 -19.66 -11.06
N VAL A 17 -7.09 -20.84 -11.24
CA VAL A 17 -7.37 -21.39 -12.58
C VAL A 17 -8.60 -20.72 -13.17
N ILE A 18 -8.43 -20.18 -14.38
CA ILE A 18 -9.50 -19.57 -15.18
C ILE A 18 -10.04 -20.59 -16.17
N VAL A 19 -9.15 -21.29 -16.90
CA VAL A 19 -9.54 -22.28 -17.91
C VAL A 19 -8.77 -23.58 -17.70
N TYR A 20 -9.48 -24.69 -17.87
CA TYR A 20 -8.93 -26.04 -17.82
C TYR A 20 -9.40 -26.85 -19.04
N LYS A 21 -8.46 -27.38 -19.82
CA LYS A 21 -8.75 -28.32 -20.89
C LYS A 21 -8.94 -29.73 -20.30
N TYR A 22 -10.11 -30.32 -20.51
CA TYR A 22 -10.39 -31.67 -20.05
C TYR A 22 -9.50 -32.70 -20.77
N PRO A 23 -8.75 -33.55 -20.04
CA PRO A 23 -7.73 -34.42 -20.61
C PRO A 23 -8.33 -35.73 -21.10
N PHE A 24 -8.96 -35.72 -22.27
CA PHE A 24 -9.41 -36.96 -22.91
C PHE A 24 -8.25 -37.89 -23.25
N LYS A 25 -8.43 -39.20 -23.01
CA LYS A 25 -7.40 -40.21 -23.29
C LYS A 25 -7.19 -40.44 -24.78
N LYS A 26 -8.24 -40.25 -25.59
CA LYS A 26 -8.26 -40.46 -27.05
C LYS A 26 -8.72 -39.22 -27.82
N SER A 27 -8.45 -38.02 -27.30
CA SER A 27 -8.81 -36.74 -27.97
C SER A 27 -10.31 -36.62 -28.25
N GLY A 28 -11.15 -36.97 -27.27
CA GLY A 28 -12.61 -36.86 -27.33
C GLY A 28 -13.32 -38.05 -28.00
N ARG A 29 -12.59 -38.96 -28.65
CA ARG A 29 -13.16 -40.14 -29.35
C ARG A 29 -13.87 -41.16 -28.45
N GLU A 30 -13.70 -41.02 -27.15
CA GLU A 30 -14.35 -41.82 -26.11
C GLU A 30 -15.75 -41.31 -25.72
N VAL A 31 -16.12 -40.10 -26.15
CA VAL A 31 -17.44 -39.52 -25.91
C VAL A 31 -18.47 -40.17 -26.82
N ASN A 32 -19.59 -40.62 -26.25
CA ASN A 32 -20.67 -41.30 -26.97
C ASN A 32 -22.04 -40.84 -26.46
N ASN A 33 -23.12 -41.34 -27.06
CA ASN A 33 -24.50 -40.96 -26.72
C ASN A 33 -24.97 -41.37 -25.31
N LYS A 34 -24.16 -42.11 -24.56
CA LYS A 34 -24.40 -42.44 -23.14
C LYS A 34 -23.55 -41.60 -22.20
N SER A 35 -22.65 -40.77 -22.72
CA SER A 35 -21.84 -39.84 -21.92
C SER A 35 -22.72 -38.75 -21.32
N SER A 36 -22.24 -38.16 -20.22
CA SER A 36 -22.87 -37.02 -19.56
C SER A 36 -21.85 -35.91 -19.36
N LEU A 37 -22.34 -34.69 -19.20
CA LEU A 37 -21.58 -33.51 -18.83
C LEU A 37 -22.18 -32.94 -17.55
N THR A 38 -21.33 -32.74 -16.54
CA THR A 38 -21.71 -32.02 -15.31
C THR A 38 -20.93 -30.72 -15.27
N VAL A 39 -21.65 -29.60 -15.41
CA VAL A 39 -21.12 -28.25 -15.27
C VAL A 39 -21.52 -27.73 -13.90
N ARG A 40 -20.55 -27.27 -13.12
CA ARG A 40 -20.80 -26.80 -11.75
C ARG A 40 -21.20 -25.34 -11.74
N GLU A 41 -21.72 -24.88 -10.62
CA GLU A 41 -21.98 -23.45 -10.39
C GLU A 41 -20.70 -22.63 -10.56
N SER A 42 -20.85 -21.40 -11.07
CA SER A 42 -19.73 -20.51 -11.39
C SER A 42 -18.71 -21.09 -12.39
N GLN A 43 -19.19 -21.94 -13.28
CA GLN A 43 -18.41 -22.57 -14.33
C GLN A 43 -19.25 -22.71 -15.60
N VAL A 44 -18.58 -22.72 -16.75
CA VAL A 44 -19.17 -23.11 -18.04
C VAL A 44 -18.28 -24.16 -18.69
N ALA A 45 -18.86 -24.98 -19.57
CA ALA A 45 -18.10 -25.91 -20.40
C ALA A 45 -18.24 -25.54 -21.89
N VAL A 46 -17.12 -25.31 -22.55
CA VAL A 46 -17.06 -24.97 -23.97
C VAL A 46 -16.57 -26.18 -24.77
N PHE A 47 -17.38 -26.61 -25.71
CA PHE A 47 -17.07 -27.72 -26.60
C PHE A 47 -16.44 -27.16 -27.87
N VAL A 48 -15.29 -27.71 -28.25
CA VAL A 48 -14.57 -27.34 -29.47
C VAL A 48 -14.43 -28.55 -30.36
N HIS A 49 -14.89 -28.41 -31.60
CA HIS A 49 -14.86 -29.46 -32.60
C HIS A 49 -14.17 -28.95 -33.87
N LYS A 50 -13.20 -29.72 -34.39
CA LYS A 50 -12.39 -29.35 -35.58
C LYS A 50 -11.82 -27.92 -35.50
N GLY A 51 -11.40 -27.51 -34.31
CA GLY A 51 -10.83 -26.18 -34.06
C GLY A 51 -11.84 -25.03 -34.03
N LYS A 52 -13.15 -25.30 -34.00
CA LYS A 52 -14.20 -24.28 -33.85
C LYS A 52 -15.01 -24.53 -32.59
N ILE A 53 -15.38 -23.45 -31.89
CA ILE A 53 -16.33 -23.50 -30.79
C ILE A 53 -17.66 -24.00 -31.34
N ALA A 54 -18.17 -25.07 -30.75
CA ALA A 54 -19.38 -25.76 -31.17
C ALA A 54 -20.56 -25.36 -30.30
N ASP A 55 -20.41 -25.47 -28.98
CA ASP A 55 -21.47 -25.22 -28.00
C ASP A 55 -20.86 -24.76 -26.67
N ILE A 56 -21.62 -23.98 -25.89
CA ILE A 56 -21.28 -23.49 -24.56
C ILE A 56 -22.38 -23.92 -23.60
N PHE A 57 -22.01 -24.66 -22.57
CA PHE A 57 -22.93 -25.19 -21.56
C PHE A 57 -22.83 -24.41 -20.26
N GLU A 58 -23.97 -23.91 -19.81
CA GLU A 58 -24.16 -23.26 -18.50
C GLU A 58 -24.18 -24.29 -17.35
N PRO A 59 -24.13 -23.87 -16.08
CA PRO A 59 -24.24 -24.77 -14.93
C PRO A 59 -25.43 -25.72 -15.04
N GLY A 60 -25.20 -27.01 -14.80
CA GLY A 60 -26.23 -28.04 -14.93
C GLY A 60 -25.70 -29.42 -15.27
N PHE A 61 -26.63 -30.36 -15.35
CA PHE A 61 -26.37 -31.72 -15.81
C PHE A 61 -26.96 -31.92 -17.20
N TYR A 62 -26.15 -32.42 -18.13
CA TYR A 62 -26.54 -32.66 -19.51
C TYR A 62 -26.23 -34.10 -19.89
N GLU A 63 -27.22 -34.79 -20.45
CA GLU A 63 -26.97 -36.04 -21.15
C GLU A 63 -26.52 -35.71 -22.57
N LEU A 64 -25.43 -36.32 -23.03
CA LEU A 64 -24.88 -36.04 -24.36
C LEU A 64 -25.59 -36.88 -25.42
N GLU A 65 -26.91 -36.72 -25.50
CA GLU A 65 -27.72 -37.32 -26.55
C GLU A 65 -27.60 -36.51 -27.85
N THR A 66 -27.80 -37.16 -28.99
CA THR A 66 -27.66 -36.60 -30.34
C THR A 66 -28.51 -35.34 -30.61
N GLY A 67 -29.51 -35.04 -29.77
CA GLY A 67 -30.43 -33.91 -29.92
C GLY A 67 -30.09 -32.65 -29.11
N ILE A 68 -29.17 -32.71 -28.13
CA ILE A 68 -28.92 -31.60 -27.18
C ILE A 68 -27.83 -30.65 -27.66
N LEU A 69 -26.96 -31.10 -28.56
CA LEU A 69 -25.87 -30.33 -29.13
C LEU A 69 -26.27 -29.85 -30.53
N PRO A 70 -26.73 -28.60 -30.74
CA PRO A 70 -27.22 -28.15 -32.04
C PRO A 70 -26.19 -28.27 -33.17
N LEU A 71 -24.88 -28.31 -32.86
CA LEU A 71 -23.85 -28.67 -33.85
C LEU A 71 -23.63 -30.19 -33.98
N LEU A 72 -23.74 -31.00 -32.91
CA LEU A 72 -23.74 -32.46 -33.09
C LEU A 72 -24.98 -32.91 -33.85
N THR A 73 -26.13 -32.25 -33.73
CA THR A 73 -27.34 -32.56 -34.50
C THR A 73 -27.14 -32.20 -35.98
N LYS A 74 -26.48 -31.07 -36.29
CA LYS A 74 -26.08 -30.71 -37.67
C LYS A 74 -25.03 -31.66 -38.26
N LEU A 75 -24.15 -32.23 -37.42
CA LEU A 75 -23.18 -33.26 -37.81
C LEU A 75 -23.78 -34.69 -37.81
N ALA A 76 -24.85 -34.93 -37.05
CA ALA A 76 -25.58 -36.20 -36.93
C ALA A 76 -26.60 -36.43 -38.05
N ALA A 77 -26.85 -35.44 -38.92
CA ALA A 77 -27.48 -35.68 -40.22
C ALA A 77 -26.65 -36.65 -41.11
N TRP A 78 -25.43 -36.97 -40.70
CA TRP A 78 -24.55 -37.96 -41.30
C TRP A 78 -24.81 -39.34 -40.65
N LYS A 79 -25.83 -40.06 -41.15
CA LYS A 79 -26.25 -41.41 -40.71
C LYS A 79 -25.14 -42.50 -40.67
N TYR A 80 -23.89 -42.16 -40.98
CA TYR A 80 -22.72 -43.05 -41.02
C TYR A 80 -21.47 -42.49 -40.30
N ALA A 81 -21.51 -41.31 -39.66
CA ALA A 81 -20.30 -40.65 -39.13
C ALA A 81 -19.85 -41.10 -37.73
N PHE A 82 -20.62 -41.94 -37.02
CA PHE A 82 -20.17 -42.54 -35.76
C PHE A 82 -19.18 -43.71 -35.96
N GLU A 83 -18.90 -44.10 -37.21
CA GLU A 83 -17.81 -45.00 -37.56
C GLU A 83 -16.46 -44.26 -37.71
N THR A 84 -16.48 -42.91 -37.78
CA THR A 84 -15.26 -42.10 -37.87
C THR A 84 -15.05 -41.34 -36.56
N PRO A 85 -13.89 -41.45 -35.91
CA PRO A 85 -13.73 -40.85 -34.61
C PRO A 85 -13.75 -39.32 -34.64
N ILE A 86 -14.77 -38.72 -34.03
CA ILE A 86 -14.92 -37.27 -33.89
C ILE A 86 -13.92 -36.80 -32.83
N THR A 87 -12.99 -35.92 -33.20
CA THR A 87 -12.13 -35.24 -32.22
C THR A 87 -12.92 -34.14 -31.53
N LEU A 88 -12.91 -34.15 -30.20
CA LEU A 88 -13.63 -33.20 -29.34
C LEU A 88 -12.68 -32.73 -28.25
N ASP A 89 -12.61 -31.42 -28.07
CA ASP A 89 -11.98 -30.78 -26.93
C ASP A 89 -13.08 -30.16 -26.05
N VAL A 90 -12.92 -30.25 -24.73
CA VAL A 90 -13.82 -29.63 -23.76
C VAL A 90 -12.98 -28.74 -22.85
N TYR A 91 -13.39 -27.49 -22.73
CA TYR A 91 -12.76 -26.49 -21.87
C TYR A 91 -13.73 -26.12 -20.77
N PHE A 92 -13.33 -26.30 -19.52
CA PHE A 92 -14.07 -25.72 -18.42
C PHE A 92 -13.51 -24.34 -18.10
N ILE A 93 -14.39 -23.35 -17.98
CA ILE A 93 -14.03 -21.97 -17.69
C ILE A 93 -14.74 -21.58 -16.40
N ASN A 94 -13.97 -21.13 -15.42
CA ASN A 94 -14.50 -20.59 -14.18
C ASN A 94 -15.01 -19.16 -14.42
N THR A 95 -16.29 -18.95 -14.14
CA THR A 95 -16.98 -17.65 -14.24
C THR A 95 -17.13 -16.96 -12.87
N LYS A 96 -16.58 -17.58 -11.80
CA LYS A 96 -16.42 -16.95 -10.48
C LYS A 96 -15.58 -15.67 -10.57
N GLN A 97 -15.71 -14.81 -9.56
CA GLN A 97 -14.85 -13.64 -9.45
C GLN A 97 -13.44 -14.03 -8.98
N PHE A 98 -12.43 -13.58 -9.72
CA PHE A 98 -11.03 -13.60 -9.33
C PHE A 98 -10.74 -12.31 -8.59
N THR A 99 -10.69 -12.39 -7.26
CA THR A 99 -10.57 -11.23 -6.37
C THR A 99 -9.14 -10.98 -5.92
N ASN A 100 -8.91 -9.81 -5.32
CA ASN A 100 -7.63 -9.45 -4.68
C ASN A 100 -6.43 -9.47 -5.63
N ILE A 101 -6.65 -9.11 -6.90
CA ILE A 101 -5.57 -8.92 -7.86
C ILE A 101 -4.93 -7.58 -7.56
N LYS A 102 -3.74 -7.62 -6.93
CA LYS A 102 -3.03 -6.41 -6.53
C LYS A 102 -2.51 -5.64 -7.73
N TRP A 103 -2.70 -4.32 -7.69
CA TRP A 103 -2.15 -3.39 -8.67
C TRP A 103 -1.42 -2.26 -7.96
N GLY A 104 -0.56 -1.58 -8.71
CA GLY A 104 0.19 -0.44 -8.25
C GLY A 104 0.96 0.21 -9.39
N THR A 105 1.09 1.52 -9.33
CA THR A 105 1.83 2.31 -10.31
C THR A 105 3.32 1.99 -10.20
N GLN A 106 3.94 1.46 -11.26
CA GLN A 106 5.40 1.25 -11.28
C GLN A 106 6.15 2.58 -11.30
N ASN A 107 5.70 3.50 -12.16
CA ASN A 107 6.18 4.87 -12.23
C ASN A 107 5.12 5.83 -11.69
N PRO A 108 5.50 6.92 -11.01
CA PRO A 108 4.54 7.94 -10.60
C PRO A 108 3.77 8.50 -11.79
N ILE A 109 2.48 8.71 -11.59
CA ILE A 109 1.59 9.40 -12.54
C ILE A 109 1.74 10.90 -12.28
N ILE A 110 2.04 11.67 -13.33
CA ILE A 110 2.08 13.13 -13.24
C ILE A 110 0.65 13.64 -13.39
N MET A 111 0.18 14.42 -12.42
CA MET A 111 -1.11 15.13 -12.52
C MET A 111 -0.94 16.61 -12.20
N ARG A 112 -1.79 17.45 -12.79
CA ARG A 112 -1.88 18.87 -12.44
C ARG A 112 -2.92 19.03 -11.34
N ASP A 113 -2.43 19.23 -10.14
CA ASP A 113 -3.22 19.56 -8.97
C ASP A 113 -3.53 21.07 -8.91
N PRO A 114 -4.76 21.49 -8.60
CA PRO A 114 -5.13 22.91 -8.49
C PRO A 114 -4.38 23.68 -7.40
N GLU A 115 -3.97 23.04 -6.31
CA GLU A 115 -3.30 23.67 -5.17
C GLU A 115 -1.78 23.56 -5.22
N PHE A 116 -1.26 22.45 -5.75
CA PHE A 116 0.17 22.10 -5.74
C PHE A 116 0.84 22.15 -7.12
N GLY A 117 0.09 22.40 -8.19
CA GLY A 117 0.63 22.40 -9.55
C GLY A 117 0.93 20.98 -10.04
N ALA A 118 2.03 20.78 -10.77
CA ALA A 118 2.37 19.46 -11.31
C ALA A 118 2.98 18.57 -10.21
N ILE A 119 2.21 17.60 -9.73
CA ILE A 119 2.64 16.63 -8.71
C ILE A 119 2.74 15.21 -9.28
N ARG A 120 3.53 14.38 -8.61
CA ARG A 120 3.76 12.97 -8.98
C ARG A 120 3.07 12.06 -7.99
N VAL A 121 1.97 11.44 -8.38
CA VAL A 121 1.16 10.59 -7.52
C VAL A 121 1.44 9.12 -7.79
N ARG A 122 1.49 8.30 -6.74
CA ARG A 122 1.57 6.85 -6.84
C ARG A 122 0.33 6.24 -6.22
N GLY A 123 -0.31 5.34 -6.95
CA GLY A 123 -1.49 4.62 -6.50
C GLY A 123 -1.22 3.13 -6.32
N TYR A 124 -1.88 2.51 -5.35
CA TYR A 124 -1.96 1.07 -5.24
C TYR A 124 -3.32 0.62 -4.74
N GLY A 125 -3.63 -0.65 -4.98
CA GLY A 125 -4.82 -1.27 -4.46
C GLY A 125 -5.06 -2.66 -5.02
N ALA A 126 -6.33 -3.01 -5.17
CA ALA A 126 -6.73 -4.31 -5.70
C ALA A 126 -7.91 -4.17 -6.68
N PHE A 127 -8.02 -5.10 -7.61
CA PHE A 127 -9.20 -5.23 -8.43
C PHE A 127 -9.69 -6.68 -8.45
N ALA A 128 -10.91 -6.86 -8.92
CA ALA A 128 -11.52 -8.15 -9.16
C ALA A 128 -12.12 -8.19 -10.56
N PHE A 129 -12.00 -9.33 -11.22
CA PHE A 129 -12.59 -9.56 -12.53
C PHE A 129 -13.19 -10.95 -12.63
N LYS A 130 -14.03 -11.18 -13.64
CA LYS A 130 -14.52 -12.50 -14.00
C LYS A 130 -14.55 -12.66 -15.51
N VAL A 131 -14.63 -13.90 -15.98
CA VAL A 131 -14.99 -14.18 -17.38
C VAL A 131 -16.49 -13.94 -17.52
N ASP A 132 -16.88 -13.11 -18.49
CA ASP A 132 -18.28 -12.74 -18.76
C ASP A 132 -18.71 -13.22 -20.15
N ASP A 133 -17.79 -13.20 -21.13
CA ASP A 133 -17.96 -13.82 -22.45
C ASP A 133 -16.91 -14.93 -22.63
N PRO A 134 -17.27 -16.20 -22.37
CA PRO A 134 -16.36 -17.33 -22.48
C PRO A 134 -15.91 -17.62 -23.91
N GLU A 135 -16.73 -17.27 -24.92
CA GLU A 135 -16.40 -17.48 -26.33
C GLU A 135 -15.28 -16.53 -26.73
N ASN A 136 -15.46 -15.23 -26.46
CA ASN A 136 -14.47 -14.22 -26.78
C ASN A 136 -13.18 -14.42 -25.97
N PHE A 137 -13.30 -14.75 -24.69
CA PHE A 137 -12.15 -15.04 -23.84
C PHE A 137 -11.26 -16.17 -24.39
N LEU A 138 -11.86 -17.28 -24.83
CA LEU A 138 -11.10 -18.38 -25.42
C LEU A 138 -10.38 -18.00 -26.72
N LYS A 139 -11.05 -17.21 -27.57
CA LYS A 139 -10.48 -16.77 -28.86
C LYS A 139 -9.28 -15.85 -28.67
N GLU A 140 -9.36 -14.93 -27.72
CA GLU A 140 -8.34 -13.89 -27.52
C GLU A 140 -7.16 -14.35 -26.64
N LEU A 141 -7.40 -15.14 -25.57
CA LEU A 141 -6.39 -15.34 -24.52
C LEU A 141 -5.89 -16.79 -24.35
N PHE A 142 -6.67 -17.80 -24.72
CA PHE A 142 -6.37 -19.17 -24.28
C PHE A 142 -5.46 -19.98 -25.22
N GLY A 143 -5.57 -19.77 -26.54
CA GLY A 143 -4.75 -20.47 -27.53
C GLY A 143 -4.85 -22.01 -27.43
N THR A 144 -3.71 -22.71 -27.46
CA THR A 144 -3.63 -24.19 -27.39
C THR A 144 -3.19 -24.72 -26.01
N ASN A 145 -3.16 -23.88 -24.99
CA ASN A 145 -2.70 -24.28 -23.66
C ASN A 145 -3.65 -25.31 -23.03
N SER A 146 -3.17 -26.10 -22.07
CA SER A 146 -4.02 -27.03 -21.31
C SER A 146 -4.67 -26.37 -20.09
N THR A 147 -4.13 -25.25 -19.63
CA THR A 147 -4.62 -24.49 -18.48
C THR A 147 -4.27 -23.02 -18.66
N PHE A 148 -5.12 -22.14 -18.17
CA PHE A 148 -4.88 -20.70 -18.12
C PHE A 148 -5.27 -20.18 -16.73
N LYS A 149 -4.38 -19.41 -16.12
CA LYS A 149 -4.46 -18.95 -14.73
C LYS A 149 -4.48 -17.43 -14.65
N THR A 150 -4.88 -16.91 -13.50
CA THR A 150 -4.78 -15.48 -13.19
C THR A 150 -3.36 -14.94 -13.36
N GLY A 151 -2.34 -15.76 -13.07
CA GLY A 151 -0.93 -15.42 -13.26
C GLY A 151 -0.57 -15.08 -14.71
N ASP A 152 -1.27 -15.66 -15.69
CA ASP A 152 -0.97 -15.49 -17.11
C ASP A 152 -1.52 -14.16 -17.68
N ILE A 153 -2.52 -13.57 -17.01
CA ILE A 153 -3.19 -12.33 -17.46
C ILE A 153 -3.00 -11.13 -16.53
N LYS A 154 -2.65 -11.35 -15.25
CA LYS A 154 -2.65 -10.29 -14.22
C LYS A 154 -1.81 -9.07 -14.59
N ASP A 155 -0.65 -9.26 -15.20
CA ASP A 155 0.29 -8.16 -15.47
C ASP A 155 -0.19 -7.31 -16.65
N TYR A 156 -0.80 -7.95 -17.65
CA TYR A 156 -1.46 -7.26 -18.75
C TYR A 156 -2.69 -6.47 -18.25
N ALA A 157 -3.57 -7.11 -17.47
CA ALA A 157 -4.74 -6.45 -16.88
C ALA A 157 -4.34 -5.30 -15.95
N LYS A 158 -3.29 -5.46 -15.14
CA LYS A 158 -2.72 -4.40 -14.29
C LYS A 158 -2.23 -3.21 -15.14
N THR A 159 -1.53 -3.49 -16.24
CA THR A 159 -1.01 -2.43 -17.12
C THR A 159 -2.16 -1.63 -17.73
N MET A 160 -3.19 -2.33 -18.20
CA MET A 160 -4.41 -1.70 -18.72
C MET A 160 -5.08 -0.82 -17.66
N LEU A 161 -5.22 -1.33 -16.43
CA LEU A 161 -5.82 -0.62 -15.30
C LEU A 161 -5.04 0.65 -14.93
N VAL A 162 -3.71 0.54 -14.78
CA VAL A 162 -2.86 1.69 -14.45
C VAL A 162 -2.92 2.75 -15.55
N SER A 163 -3.00 2.35 -16.82
CA SER A 163 -3.15 3.30 -17.93
C SER A 163 -4.48 4.05 -17.86
N ALA A 164 -5.60 3.35 -17.63
CA ALA A 164 -6.92 3.97 -17.52
C ALA A 164 -7.02 4.88 -16.29
N LEU A 165 -6.41 4.48 -15.17
CA LEU A 165 -6.32 5.28 -13.96
C LEU A 165 -5.57 6.60 -14.22
N ALA A 166 -4.40 6.54 -14.87
CA ALA A 166 -3.61 7.72 -15.18
C ALA A 166 -4.37 8.71 -16.06
N ASP A 167 -5.09 8.19 -17.05
CA ASP A 167 -5.92 8.99 -17.95
C ASP A 167 -7.09 9.65 -17.22
N ALA A 168 -7.81 8.89 -16.38
CA ALA A 168 -8.89 9.42 -15.54
C ALA A 168 -8.41 10.48 -14.52
N LEU A 169 -7.22 10.29 -13.93
CA LEU A 169 -6.60 11.29 -13.05
C LEU A 169 -6.27 12.58 -13.78
N GLY A 170 -5.77 12.49 -15.02
CA GLY A 170 -5.47 13.66 -15.84
C GLY A 170 -6.71 14.47 -16.22
N GLU A 171 -7.83 13.79 -16.46
CA GLU A 171 -9.09 14.39 -16.88
C GLU A 171 -9.92 14.96 -15.73
N SER A 172 -9.88 14.34 -14.54
CA SER A 172 -10.81 14.66 -13.45
C SER A 172 -10.63 16.07 -12.88
N LYS A 173 -9.41 16.64 -12.97
CA LYS A 173 -9.03 17.92 -12.36
C LYS A 173 -9.33 18.00 -10.84
N ILE A 174 -9.53 16.86 -10.19
CA ILE A 174 -9.79 16.76 -8.75
C ILE A 174 -8.44 16.93 -8.03
N SER A 175 -8.42 17.70 -6.94
CA SER A 175 -7.21 17.81 -6.12
C SER A 175 -6.89 16.46 -5.48
N VAL A 176 -5.62 16.23 -5.15
CA VAL A 176 -5.21 14.96 -4.52
C VAL A 176 -5.85 14.75 -3.16
N LEU A 177 -6.19 15.84 -2.45
CA LEU A 177 -6.90 15.79 -1.17
C LEU A 177 -8.36 15.40 -1.37
N ASP A 178 -9.01 15.93 -2.39
CA ASP A 178 -10.40 15.61 -2.72
C ASP A 178 -10.55 14.21 -3.34
N LEU A 179 -9.51 13.69 -3.98
CA LEU A 179 -9.48 12.29 -4.43
C LEU A 179 -9.61 11.32 -3.26
N ALA A 180 -8.99 11.64 -2.11
CA ALA A 180 -9.07 10.82 -0.91
C ALA A 180 -10.49 10.80 -0.30
N SER A 181 -11.26 11.89 -0.45
CA SER A 181 -12.64 11.96 0.02
C SER A 181 -13.66 11.39 -0.98
N ASN A 182 -13.31 11.31 -2.27
CA ASN A 182 -14.20 10.84 -3.36
C ASN A 182 -13.66 9.59 -4.07
N THR A 183 -12.95 8.71 -3.35
CA THR A 183 -12.28 7.56 -3.95
C THR A 183 -13.28 6.55 -4.55
N LEU A 184 -14.49 6.42 -3.97
CA LEU A 184 -15.50 5.49 -4.47
C LEU A 184 -16.07 5.93 -5.81
N GLU A 185 -16.39 7.21 -5.94
CA GLU A 185 -16.85 7.82 -7.18
C GLU A 185 -15.77 7.71 -8.26
N PHE A 186 -14.52 7.97 -7.87
CA PHE A 186 -13.39 7.85 -8.78
C PHE A 186 -13.15 6.39 -9.25
N ASN A 187 -13.32 5.40 -8.37
CA ASN A 187 -13.24 3.98 -8.74
C ASN A 187 -14.26 3.64 -9.83
N GLU A 188 -15.50 4.13 -9.72
CA GLU A 188 -16.54 3.85 -10.71
C GLU A 188 -16.27 4.55 -12.06
N ILE A 189 -15.71 5.77 -12.05
CA ILE A 189 -15.26 6.45 -13.27
C ILE A 189 -14.19 5.62 -13.99
N VAL A 190 -13.15 5.20 -13.27
CA VAL A 190 -12.04 4.41 -13.85
C VAL A 190 -12.55 3.06 -14.36
N LYS A 191 -13.41 2.40 -13.58
CA LYS A 191 -14.01 1.11 -13.94
C LYS A 191 -14.85 1.23 -15.21
N ALA A 192 -15.71 2.25 -15.32
CA ALA A 192 -16.52 2.48 -16.51
C ALA A 192 -15.64 2.71 -17.74
N LYS A 193 -14.57 3.50 -17.60
CA LYS A 193 -13.65 3.84 -18.70
C LYS A 193 -12.89 2.63 -19.24
N ILE A 194 -12.47 1.71 -18.37
CA ILE A 194 -11.70 0.53 -18.78
C ILE A 194 -12.57 -0.68 -19.15
N GLN A 195 -13.85 -0.67 -18.79
CA GLN A 195 -14.72 -1.83 -18.99
C GLN A 195 -14.77 -2.28 -20.45
N ASP A 196 -14.76 -1.37 -21.42
CA ASP A 196 -14.75 -1.71 -22.85
C ASP A 196 -13.50 -2.51 -23.25
N LYS A 197 -12.34 -2.19 -22.67
CA LYS A 197 -11.11 -2.95 -22.90
C LYS A 197 -11.12 -4.32 -22.24
N PHE A 198 -11.80 -4.47 -21.10
CA PHE A 198 -12.06 -5.80 -20.53
C PHE A 198 -13.02 -6.60 -21.41
N ASN A 199 -14.07 -5.96 -21.97
CA ASN A 199 -15.04 -6.60 -22.86
C ASN A 199 -14.38 -7.16 -24.13
N GLU A 200 -13.40 -6.43 -24.70
CA GLU A 200 -12.58 -6.89 -25.85
C GLU A 200 -11.92 -8.25 -25.58
N LEU A 201 -11.64 -8.59 -24.32
CA LEU A 201 -11.03 -9.86 -23.89
C LEU A 201 -12.05 -10.88 -23.36
N GLY A 202 -13.34 -10.57 -23.40
CA GLY A 202 -14.40 -11.39 -22.79
C GLY A 202 -14.42 -11.35 -21.26
N LEU A 203 -13.80 -10.33 -20.66
CA LEU A 203 -13.71 -10.15 -19.23
C LEU A 203 -14.64 -9.04 -18.73
N LYS A 204 -15.02 -9.13 -17.46
CA LYS A 204 -15.73 -8.06 -16.74
C LYS A 204 -14.97 -7.63 -15.51
N LEU A 205 -14.71 -6.33 -15.39
CA LEU A 205 -14.13 -5.73 -14.19
C LEU A 205 -15.26 -5.58 -13.16
N THR A 206 -15.28 -6.43 -12.14
CA THR A 206 -16.37 -6.44 -11.16
C THR A 206 -16.19 -5.35 -10.12
N ASN A 207 -14.96 -5.21 -9.62
CA ASN A 207 -14.61 -4.24 -8.58
C ASN A 207 -13.22 -3.65 -8.82
N LEU A 208 -13.07 -2.38 -8.44
CA LEU A 208 -11.80 -1.68 -8.35
C LEU A 208 -11.72 -1.00 -6.98
N PHE A 209 -10.60 -1.20 -6.30
CA PHE A 209 -10.26 -0.53 -5.05
C PHE A 209 -8.94 0.20 -5.22
N ILE A 210 -8.96 1.51 -5.04
CA ILE A 210 -7.78 2.32 -4.75
C ILE A 210 -7.63 2.35 -3.24
N GLU A 211 -6.61 1.66 -2.72
CA GLU A 211 -6.36 1.59 -1.27
C GLU A 211 -5.68 2.87 -0.77
N ASN A 212 -4.78 3.45 -1.57
CA ASN A 212 -4.13 4.72 -1.26
C ASN A 212 -3.58 5.40 -2.51
N MET A 213 -3.54 6.73 -2.46
CA MET A 213 -2.85 7.61 -3.41
C MET A 213 -1.82 8.43 -2.63
N SER A 214 -0.54 8.12 -2.83
CA SER A 214 0.58 8.77 -2.15
C SER A 214 1.18 9.87 -3.01
N VAL A 215 1.57 10.97 -2.37
CA VAL A 215 2.23 12.12 -3.00
C VAL A 215 3.71 12.16 -2.64
N PRO A 216 4.54 12.97 -3.30
CA PRO A 216 5.94 13.12 -2.92
C PRO A 216 6.06 13.74 -1.53
N SER A 217 7.08 13.35 -0.77
CA SER A 217 7.29 13.80 0.62
C SER A 217 7.43 15.32 0.78
N GLU A 218 7.82 16.04 -0.27
CA GLU A 218 7.82 17.51 -0.28
C GLU A 218 6.40 18.07 -0.19
N VAL A 219 5.45 17.49 -0.93
CA VAL A 219 4.03 17.86 -0.87
C VAL A 219 3.43 17.49 0.48
N GLU A 220 3.79 16.32 1.03
CA GLU A 220 3.34 15.90 2.39
C GLU A 220 3.79 16.91 3.45
N LYS A 221 5.06 17.34 3.42
CA LYS A 221 5.58 18.34 4.37
C LYS A 221 4.85 19.67 4.25
N THR A 222 4.62 20.15 3.03
CA THR A 222 3.88 21.40 2.81
C THR A 222 2.44 21.29 3.32
N LEU A 223 1.80 20.13 3.16
CA LEU A 223 0.47 19.85 3.71
C LEU A 223 0.48 19.88 5.24
N ASP A 224 1.45 19.21 5.88
CA ASP A 224 1.60 19.19 7.34
C ASP A 224 1.86 20.58 7.91
N GLU A 225 2.70 21.38 7.26
CA GLU A 225 2.97 22.77 7.62
C GLU A 225 1.70 23.62 7.51
N ARG A 226 0.99 23.56 6.37
CA ARG A 226 -0.29 24.25 6.18
C ARG A 226 -1.33 23.84 7.24
N ALA A 227 -1.45 22.55 7.52
CA ALA A 227 -2.35 22.05 8.55
C ALA A 227 -1.99 22.59 9.94
N ARG A 228 -0.69 22.65 10.29
CA ARG A 228 -0.22 23.27 11.54
C ARG A 228 -0.60 24.74 11.61
N TYR A 229 -0.39 25.52 10.55
CA TYR A 229 -0.77 26.93 10.53
C TYR A 229 -2.29 27.13 10.60
N GLY A 230 -3.08 26.23 9.98
CA GLY A 230 -4.54 26.23 10.04
C GLY A 230 -5.08 25.94 11.45
N ILE A 231 -4.54 24.93 12.13
CA ILE A 231 -4.90 24.58 13.53
C ILE A 231 -4.58 25.75 14.49
N LEU A 232 -3.49 26.48 14.23
CA LEU A 232 -3.07 27.64 15.01
C LEU A 232 -3.87 28.92 14.68
N GLY A 233 -4.94 28.81 13.88
CA GLY A 233 -5.99 29.82 13.77
C GLY A 233 -5.76 30.90 12.72
N GLY A 234 -4.81 30.73 11.79
CA GLY A 234 -4.62 31.63 10.65
C GLY A 234 -4.27 33.10 11.00
N SER A 235 -4.07 33.42 12.28
CA SER A 235 -3.79 34.78 12.71
C SER A 235 -2.33 35.12 12.44
N THR A 236 -2.07 36.31 11.91
CA THR A 236 -0.73 36.83 11.64
C THR A 236 0.15 36.82 12.89
N ASP A 237 -0.45 36.95 14.08
CA ASP A 237 0.20 36.87 15.39
C ASP A 237 0.73 35.45 15.70
N THR A 238 -0.04 34.39 15.42
CA THR A 238 0.44 33.01 15.59
C THR A 238 1.58 32.67 14.62
N MET A 239 1.52 33.16 13.37
CA MET A 239 2.62 33.01 12.42
C MET A 239 3.90 33.71 12.88
N MET A 240 3.79 34.96 13.36
CA MET A 240 4.95 35.73 13.82
C MET A 240 5.60 35.10 15.06
N LYS A 241 4.79 34.58 15.99
CA LYS A 241 5.26 33.83 17.15
C LYS A 241 5.94 32.50 16.77
N MET A 242 5.42 31.80 15.76
CA MET A 242 5.99 30.52 15.31
C MET A 242 7.32 30.72 14.57
N ALA A 243 7.41 31.73 13.69
CA ALA A 243 8.66 32.10 13.02
C ALA A 243 9.73 32.55 14.03
N ALA A 244 9.34 33.31 15.06
CA ALA A 244 10.25 33.68 16.15
C ALA A 244 10.71 32.44 16.94
N ALA A 245 9.82 31.49 17.22
CA ALA A 245 10.16 30.24 17.92
C ALA A 245 11.09 29.34 17.09
N GLU A 246 10.90 29.24 15.78
CA GLU A 246 11.80 28.52 14.88
C GLU A 246 13.17 29.18 14.80
N ALA A 247 13.24 30.50 14.68
CA ALA A 247 14.51 31.24 14.71
C ALA A 247 15.28 30.99 16.03
N LEU A 248 14.58 30.98 17.17
CA LEU A 248 15.19 30.64 18.46
C LEU A 248 15.66 29.18 18.51
N LYS A 249 14.91 28.24 17.94
CA LYS A 249 15.27 26.82 17.90
C LYS A 249 16.48 26.56 16.99
N GLU A 250 16.56 27.25 15.87
CA GLU A 250 17.69 27.18 14.93
C GLU A 250 18.96 27.79 15.55
N ALA A 251 18.82 28.93 16.25
CA ALA A 251 19.89 29.56 17.02
C ALA A 251 20.37 28.67 18.19
N ALA A 252 19.47 27.93 18.83
CA ALA A 252 19.81 26.99 19.90
C ALA A 252 20.52 25.73 19.39
N LYS A 253 20.21 25.26 18.18
CA LYS A 253 20.91 24.13 17.52
C LYS A 253 22.29 24.51 17.01
N ASN A 254 22.53 25.80 16.72
CA ASN A 254 23.81 26.34 16.29
C ASN A 254 24.35 27.36 17.32
N PRO A 255 24.79 26.90 18.51
CA PRO A 255 25.22 27.79 19.60
C PRO A 255 26.43 28.67 19.23
N GLY A 256 27.22 28.28 18.22
CA GLY A 256 28.31 29.10 17.67
C GLY A 256 27.84 30.30 16.84
N MET A 257 26.59 30.31 16.37
CA MET A 257 25.94 31.43 15.67
C MET A 257 25.00 32.23 16.60
N GLY A 258 24.62 31.67 17.75
CA GLY A 258 23.74 32.32 18.75
C GLY A 258 24.32 33.62 19.33
N GLY A 259 25.65 33.73 19.40
CA GLY A 259 26.33 34.99 19.76
C GLY A 259 26.19 36.08 18.71
N THR A 260 26.13 35.70 17.43
CA THR A 260 25.92 36.64 16.32
C THR A 260 24.46 37.08 16.22
N PHE A 261 23.49 36.23 16.58
CA PHE A 261 22.07 36.60 16.53
C PHE A 261 21.65 37.55 17.67
N MET A 262 22.26 37.41 18.85
CA MET A 262 22.14 38.38 19.95
C MET A 262 22.98 39.65 19.71
N GLY A 263 24.11 39.54 19.01
CA GLY A 263 25.04 40.64 18.76
C GLY A 263 24.77 41.48 17.51
N ALA A 264 24.09 40.93 16.49
CA ALA A 264 23.96 41.57 15.18
C ALA A 264 22.62 42.27 14.92
N GLY A 265 21.69 42.29 15.88
CA GLY A 265 20.42 43.00 15.72
C GLY A 265 19.58 42.40 14.58
N VAL A 266 18.65 41.52 14.94
CA VAL A 266 17.60 41.04 14.02
C VAL A 266 17.00 42.24 13.28
N GLY A 267 17.20 42.25 11.97
CA GLY A 267 17.21 43.43 11.11
C GLY A 267 16.01 44.37 11.22
N LEU A 268 16.32 45.67 11.23
CA LEU A 268 15.59 46.86 10.73
C LEU A 268 14.04 46.94 10.80
N GLY A 269 13.34 46.11 11.57
CA GLY A 269 11.88 46.21 11.74
C GLY A 269 11.27 45.34 12.83
N ALA A 270 11.92 44.25 13.25
CA ALA A 270 11.39 43.33 14.27
C ALA A 270 11.92 43.58 15.70
N GLY A 271 12.96 44.40 15.86
CA GLY A 271 13.58 44.68 17.17
C GLY A 271 12.73 45.52 18.12
N ALA A 272 11.79 46.31 17.59
CA ALA A 272 10.96 47.21 18.41
C ALA A 272 9.85 46.46 19.17
N THR A 273 9.27 45.42 18.59
CA THR A 273 8.18 44.65 19.22
C THR A 273 8.67 43.59 20.20
N VAL A 274 9.82 42.96 19.94
CA VAL A 274 10.43 41.99 20.88
C VAL A 274 10.98 42.70 22.13
N GLY A 275 11.51 43.92 21.97
CA GLY A 275 11.98 44.75 23.09
C GLY A 275 10.88 45.10 24.10
N SER A 276 9.64 45.34 23.65
CA SER A 276 8.52 45.65 24.55
C SER A 276 8.05 44.45 25.37
N VAL A 277 8.06 43.24 24.82
CA VAL A 277 7.63 42.03 25.56
C VAL A 277 8.67 41.63 26.61
N PHE A 278 9.95 41.84 26.32
CA PHE A 278 11.04 41.57 27.26
C PHE A 278 11.12 42.62 28.38
N ALA A 279 10.76 43.88 28.09
CA ALA A 279 10.70 44.96 29.09
C ALA A 279 9.54 44.78 30.10
N ASP A 280 8.38 44.26 29.66
CA ASP A 280 7.27 43.97 30.58
C ASP A 280 7.51 42.71 31.43
N ALA A 281 8.31 41.75 30.93
CA ALA A 281 8.71 40.57 31.70
C ALA A 281 9.81 40.85 32.76
N MET A 282 10.50 42.01 32.67
CA MET A 282 11.58 42.40 33.59
C MET A 282 11.19 43.51 34.59
N LYS A 283 9.92 43.89 34.68
CA LYS A 283 9.46 44.83 35.73
C LYS A 283 9.55 44.18 37.12
N PRO A 284 10.40 44.67 38.03
CA PRO A 284 10.49 44.16 39.38
C PRO A 284 9.31 44.67 40.21
N SER A 285 8.48 43.76 40.71
CA SER A 285 7.49 44.05 41.75
C SER A 285 8.14 43.84 43.13
N ALA A 286 8.13 44.87 43.98
CA ALA A 286 8.60 44.83 45.37
C ALA A 286 7.74 45.80 46.23
N PRO A 287 7.73 45.70 47.57
CA PRO A 287 7.63 44.51 48.42
C PRO A 287 6.56 44.66 49.53
N SER A 288 6.08 43.56 50.13
CA SER A 288 5.45 43.59 51.44
C SER A 288 5.90 42.40 52.30
N ASN A 289 6.24 42.75 53.54
CA ASN A 289 7.07 42.06 54.50
C ASN A 289 6.27 41.07 55.37
N GLN A 290 6.75 39.83 55.57
CA GLN A 290 6.45 39.00 56.76
C GLN A 290 7.48 37.85 56.92
N GLN A 291 8.06 37.79 58.12
CA GLN A 291 9.11 36.90 58.69
C GLN A 291 8.66 35.42 58.83
N GLN A 292 9.43 34.38 58.43
CA GLN A 292 10.57 33.67 59.10
C GLN A 292 10.15 32.20 59.49
N PRO A 293 11.00 31.15 59.69
CA PRO A 293 12.37 30.78 59.22
C PRO A 293 12.51 29.34 58.59
N ALA A 294 13.76 29.01 58.19
CA ALA A 294 14.36 27.69 57.86
C ALA A 294 14.01 27.11 56.46
N GLU A 295 14.90 26.53 55.64
CA GLU A 295 16.06 25.67 55.90
C GLU A 295 16.91 25.55 54.61
N GLN A 296 18.24 25.45 54.71
CA GLN A 296 19.14 25.18 53.57
C GLN A 296 19.11 23.68 53.18
N PRO A 297 19.11 23.32 51.89
CA PRO A 297 19.69 22.06 51.44
C PRO A 297 21.03 22.26 50.71
N LYS A 298 22.03 21.62 51.31
CA LYS A 298 23.36 21.29 50.84
C LYS A 298 23.49 21.02 49.33
N ALA A 299 24.60 21.55 48.79
CA ALA A 299 25.25 21.09 47.58
C ALA A 299 25.41 19.56 47.58
N ALA A 300 24.82 18.90 46.59
CA ALA A 300 25.12 17.50 46.27
C ALA A 300 26.36 17.46 45.36
N ALA A 301 27.35 16.67 45.79
CA ALA A 301 28.67 16.54 45.18
C ALA A 301 28.60 16.09 43.70
N GLY A 302 29.09 16.96 42.81
CA GLY A 302 29.39 16.61 41.42
C GLY A 302 30.74 15.89 41.29
N LYS A 303 30.85 14.96 40.34
CA LYS A 303 32.13 14.30 40.00
C LYS A 303 33.07 15.32 39.36
N LYS A 304 34.38 15.24 39.63
CA LYS A 304 35.37 16.07 38.93
C LYS A 304 35.75 15.47 37.59
N CYS A 305 35.93 16.31 36.59
CA CYS A 305 36.42 15.91 35.27
C CYS A 305 37.83 15.30 35.40
N PRO A 306 38.09 14.09 34.88
CA PRO A 306 39.40 13.46 35.00
C PRO A 306 40.50 14.16 34.19
N LYS A 307 40.13 15.01 33.22
CA LYS A 307 41.08 15.72 32.35
C LYS A 307 41.38 17.15 32.79
N CYS A 308 40.37 17.90 33.24
CA CYS A 308 40.53 19.31 33.60
C CYS A 308 40.15 19.65 35.06
N GLY A 309 39.67 18.68 35.84
CA GLY A 309 39.34 18.88 37.26
C GLY A 309 38.05 19.65 37.56
N ALA A 310 37.36 20.18 36.55
CA ALA A 310 36.10 20.92 36.72
C ALA A 310 34.99 20.06 37.33
N ALA A 311 34.12 20.66 38.16
CA ALA A 311 32.99 19.96 38.76
C ALA A 311 31.89 19.73 37.72
N ILE A 312 31.41 18.49 37.62
CA ILE A 312 30.41 18.08 36.63
C ILE A 312 29.20 17.47 37.36
N ALA A 313 28.00 17.81 36.88
CA ALA A 313 26.76 17.16 37.32
C ALA A 313 26.82 15.65 37.05
N SER A 314 26.33 14.85 37.99
CA SER A 314 26.43 13.38 37.99
C SER A 314 25.79 12.67 36.79
N ALA A 315 25.00 13.37 35.98
CA ALA A 315 24.33 12.86 34.78
C ALA A 315 24.90 13.39 33.44
N ALA A 316 25.98 14.18 33.46
CA ALA A 316 26.54 14.72 32.21
C ALA A 316 27.36 13.67 31.45
N LYS A 317 27.10 13.53 30.15
CA LYS A 317 27.82 12.61 29.25
C LYS A 317 29.11 13.20 28.65
N PHE A 318 29.29 14.51 28.78
CA PHE A 318 30.45 15.25 28.29
C PHE A 318 30.81 16.34 29.31
N CYS A 319 32.10 16.67 29.43
CA CYS A 319 32.54 17.79 30.25
C CYS A 319 32.16 19.12 29.58
N PRO A 320 31.40 20.01 30.26
CA PRO A 320 30.98 21.28 29.68
C PRO A 320 32.14 22.28 29.47
N GLU A 321 33.28 22.08 30.15
CA GLU A 321 34.43 22.98 30.07
C GLU A 321 35.46 22.56 29.01
N CYS A 322 35.71 21.26 28.84
CA CYS A 322 36.78 20.78 27.95
C CYS A 322 36.29 19.84 26.83
N GLY A 323 35.00 19.50 26.78
CA GLY A 323 34.39 18.70 25.71
C GLY A 323 34.68 17.19 25.77
N GLU A 324 35.43 16.72 26.76
CA GLU A 324 35.79 15.30 26.87
C GLU A 324 34.55 14.43 27.19
N LYS A 325 34.39 13.31 26.46
CA LYS A 325 33.27 12.38 26.65
C LYS A 325 33.50 11.55 27.91
N LEU A 326 32.56 11.62 28.84
CA LEU A 326 32.62 10.83 30.07
C LEU A 326 32.15 9.40 29.78
N PRO A 327 32.89 8.36 30.20
CA PRO A 327 32.50 6.98 29.92
C PRO A 327 31.27 6.56 30.76
N ASP A 328 30.22 6.07 30.08
CA ASP A 328 29.02 5.45 30.68
C ASP A 328 29.35 4.04 31.26
N LYS A 329 30.30 3.97 32.19
CA LYS A 329 30.71 2.72 32.85
C LYS A 329 30.49 2.86 34.36
N LYS A 330 29.68 1.96 34.94
CA LYS A 330 29.55 1.84 36.41
C LYS A 330 30.81 1.18 36.95
N PHE A 331 31.34 1.66 38.05
CA PHE A 331 32.46 1.02 38.76
C PHE A 331 32.02 0.71 40.19
N CYS A 332 32.47 -0.42 40.73
CA CYS A 332 32.20 -0.80 42.10
C CYS A 332 32.81 0.23 43.06
N PRO A 333 32.04 0.82 43.99
CA PRO A 333 32.56 1.85 44.90
C PRO A 333 33.53 1.31 45.97
N GLU A 334 33.55 0.01 46.21
CA GLU A 334 34.46 -0.63 47.18
C GLU A 334 35.81 -1.02 46.56
N CYS A 335 35.81 -1.68 45.40
CA CYS A 335 37.04 -2.23 44.81
C CYS A 335 37.46 -1.57 43.49
N GLY A 336 36.65 -0.66 42.94
CA GLY A 336 36.95 0.06 41.70
C GLY A 336 36.81 -0.77 40.41
N HIS A 337 36.37 -2.04 40.49
CA HIS A 337 36.19 -2.89 39.31
C HIS A 337 35.02 -2.44 38.42
N GLU A 338 35.17 -2.55 37.10
CA GLU A 338 34.14 -2.16 36.14
C GLU A 338 32.92 -3.09 36.25
N LEU A 339 31.73 -2.50 36.34
CA LEU A 339 30.45 -3.20 36.46
C LEU A 339 29.63 -3.02 35.20
N SER A 340 28.98 -4.10 34.77
CA SER A 340 27.98 -4.02 33.71
C SER A 340 26.77 -3.18 34.17
N ALA A 341 26.10 -2.53 33.22
CA ALA A 341 25.03 -1.56 33.50
C ALA A 341 23.86 -2.13 34.35
N THR A 342 23.70 -3.45 34.41
CA THR A 342 22.64 -4.17 35.13
C THR A 342 23.13 -5.04 36.30
N ALA A 343 24.41 -4.94 36.69
CA ALA A 343 24.96 -5.73 37.80
C ALA A 343 24.34 -5.30 39.15
N LYS A 344 23.75 -6.26 39.89
CA LYS A 344 23.22 -6.08 41.25
C LYS A 344 24.26 -6.32 42.36
N PHE A 345 25.37 -6.97 42.02
CA PHE A 345 26.48 -7.28 42.93
C PHE A 345 27.80 -7.22 42.15
N CYS A 346 28.88 -6.82 42.82
CA CYS A 346 30.22 -6.77 42.22
C CYS A 346 30.79 -8.20 42.09
N PRO A 347 31.26 -8.61 40.90
CA PRO A 347 31.78 -9.96 40.69
C PRO A 347 33.12 -10.22 41.38
N GLU A 348 33.89 -9.18 41.72
CA GLU A 348 35.21 -9.31 42.35
C GLU A 348 35.13 -9.31 43.89
N CYS A 349 34.36 -8.40 44.50
CA CYS A 349 34.31 -8.26 45.96
C CYS A 349 32.96 -8.63 46.59
N GLY A 350 31.95 -8.99 45.79
CA GLY A 350 30.63 -9.41 46.28
C GLY A 350 29.71 -8.28 46.78
N THR A 351 30.18 -7.03 46.83
CA THR A 351 29.40 -5.89 47.33
C THR A 351 28.20 -5.60 46.43
N LYS A 352 27.01 -5.44 47.03
CA LYS A 352 25.75 -5.11 46.33
C LYS A 352 25.80 -3.71 45.69
N GLN A 353 25.28 -3.56 44.48
CA GLN A 353 25.44 -2.39 43.58
C GLN A 353 24.12 -1.70 43.23
#